data_AF-S8CT94-F1
#
_entry.id   AF-S8CT94-F1
#
_cell.length_a   1.000
_cell.length_b   1.000
_cell.length_c   1.000
_cell.angle_alpha   90.00
_cell.angle_beta   90.00
_cell.angle_gamma   90.00
#
_symmetry.space_group_name_H-M   'P 1'
#
loop_
_entity.id
_entity.type
_entity.pdbx_description
1 polymer ?
#
loop_
_entity_poly.entity_id
_entity_poly.type
_entity_poly.pdbx_seq_one_letter_code
_entity_poly.pdbx_strand_id
1 'polypeptide(L)'
;EALSLVEEAKELQEAAASLISNTCREEDALRLRVSSLDSRISSLLSSSKSSEKLEEELIRARYVLSEGDAAAFLPNTSSGKFLKMFLGPINVRANRKDVQLKVKEEYNKFKDRAALLFLCLPTMLLLSRSWIWNGCLPALPVQLYQAWLLYLYTCLALRENILRVNGSDIRPWWIKHHYGAMAMALISLTWDIERGPDCPLKQ
;
A
#
# COMPACT_ATOMS: atom_id res chain seq x y z
N GLU A 1 -5.33 -11.77 -45.20
CA GLU A 1 -5.79 -10.95 -44.06
C GLU A 1 -5.27 -11.47 -42.72
N ALA A 2 -5.67 -12.66 -42.26
CA ALA A 2 -5.18 -13.22 -40.99
C ALA A 2 -3.64 -13.31 -40.88
N LEU A 3 -2.94 -13.72 -41.94
CA LEU A 3 -1.48 -13.81 -41.95
C LEU A 3 -0.79 -12.43 -41.90
N SER A 4 -1.43 -11.40 -42.45
CA SER A 4 -0.97 -10.01 -42.39
C SER A 4 -1.11 -9.44 -40.98
N LEU A 5 -2.24 -9.71 -40.31
CA LEU A 5 -2.46 -9.30 -38.93
C LEU A 5 -1.50 -9.97 -37.95
N VAL A 6 -1.12 -11.23 -38.21
CA VAL A 6 -0.11 -11.94 -37.41
C VAL A 6 1.26 -11.28 -37.59
N GLU A 7 1.61 -10.85 -38.79
CA GLU A 7 2.90 -10.21 -39.03
C GLU A 7 2.96 -8.80 -38.41
N GLU A 8 1.89 -8.02 -38.55
CA GLU A 8 1.77 -6.71 -37.89
C GLU A 8 1.85 -6.82 -36.35
N ALA A 9 1.24 -7.85 -35.76
CA ALA A 9 1.35 -8.11 -34.33
C ALA A 9 2.78 -8.44 -33.88
N LYS A 10 3.56 -9.18 -34.69
CA LYS A 10 4.97 -9.47 -34.40
C LYS A 10 5.84 -8.22 -34.51
N GLU A 11 5.65 -7.44 -35.57
CA GLU A 11 6.38 -6.18 -35.77
C GLU A 11 6.14 -5.23 -34.58
N LEU A 12 4.88 -5.10 -34.13
CA LEU A 12 4.54 -4.31 -32.95
C LEU A 12 5.17 -4.87 -31.67
N GLN A 13 5.19 -6.19 -31.49
CA GLN A 13 5.81 -6.82 -30.33
C GLN A 13 7.33 -6.57 -30.30
N GLU A 14 8.01 -6.65 -31.45
CA GLU A 14 9.45 -6.36 -31.56
C GLU A 14 9.74 -4.88 -31.31
N ALA A 15 8.93 -3.98 -31.87
CA ALA A 15 9.04 -2.54 -31.61
C ALA A 15 8.83 -2.21 -30.12
N ALA A 16 7.84 -2.84 -29.47
CA ALA A 16 7.60 -2.68 -28.04
C ALA A 16 8.77 -3.22 -27.19
N ALA A 17 9.31 -4.39 -27.53
CA ALA A 17 10.45 -4.98 -26.83
C ALA A 17 11.70 -4.10 -26.93
N SER A 18 11.97 -3.56 -28.12
CA SER A 18 13.05 -2.60 -28.37
C SER A 18 12.89 -1.32 -27.53
N LEU A 19 11.68 -0.74 -27.51
CA LEU A 19 11.38 0.44 -26.70
C LEU A 19 11.58 0.18 -25.20
N ILE A 20 11.01 -0.92 -24.68
CA ILE A 20 11.15 -1.30 -23.26
C ILE A 20 12.62 -1.47 -22.87
N SER A 21 13.41 -2.14 -23.71
CA SER A 21 14.85 -2.34 -23.45
C SER A 21 15.60 -1.01 -23.37
N ASN A 22 15.32 -0.09 -24.30
CA ASN A 22 15.96 1.22 -24.32
C ASN A 22 15.55 2.05 -23.10
N THR A 23 14.26 2.12 -22.80
CA THR A 23 13.75 2.83 -21.62
C THR A 23 14.32 2.26 -20.32
N CYS A 24 14.40 0.93 -20.17
CA CYS A 24 14.99 0.31 -18.98
C CYS A 24 16.44 0.75 -18.76
N ARG A 25 17.23 0.76 -19.83
CA ARG A 25 18.64 1.18 -19.77
C ARG A 25 18.79 2.67 -19.40
N GLU A 26 17.94 3.52 -19.96
CA GLU A 26 17.90 4.96 -19.62
C GLU A 26 17.47 5.20 -18.18
N GLU A 27 16.46 4.47 -17.70
CA GLU A 27 16.02 4.53 -16.30
C GLU A 27 17.14 4.10 -15.34
N ASP A 28 17.86 3.02 -15.63
CA ASP A 28 18.95 2.55 -14.77
C ASP A 28 20.12 3.55 -14.73
N ALA A 29 20.47 4.14 -15.88
CA ALA A 29 21.45 5.21 -15.93
C ALA A 29 21.01 6.43 -15.10
N LEU A 30 19.73 6.78 -15.13
CA LEU A 30 19.17 7.88 -14.35
C LEU A 30 19.15 7.56 -12.85
N ARG A 31 18.78 6.34 -12.45
CA ARG A 31 18.83 5.87 -11.04
C ARG A 31 20.23 5.98 -10.45
N LEU A 32 21.25 5.59 -11.19
CA LEU A 32 22.65 5.71 -10.75
C LEU A 32 23.06 7.17 -10.54
N ARG A 33 22.69 8.07 -11.47
CA ARG A 33 22.97 9.51 -11.36
C ARG A 33 22.27 10.15 -10.17
N VAL A 34 20.98 9.85 -9.99
CA VAL A 34 20.16 10.36 -8.89
C VAL A 34 20.72 9.87 -7.55
N SER A 35 21.06 8.58 -7.44
CA SER A 35 21.66 8.02 -6.22
C SER A 35 23.02 8.62 -5.90
N SER A 36 23.87 8.80 -6.92
CA SER A 36 25.17 9.45 -6.75
C SER A 36 25.01 10.90 -6.27
N LEU A 37 24.08 11.65 -6.86
CA LEU A 37 23.83 13.05 -6.47
C LEU A 37 23.28 13.16 -5.05
N ASP A 38 22.30 12.33 -4.68
CA ASP A 38 21.71 12.30 -3.32
C ASP A 38 22.76 11.97 -2.25
N SER A 39 23.64 11.00 -2.52
CA SER A 39 24.73 10.64 -1.60
C SER A 39 25.73 11.78 -1.41
N ARG A 40 26.07 12.49 -2.50
CA ARG A 40 26.94 13.67 -2.46
C ARG A 40 26.31 14.80 -1.66
N ILE A 41 25.03 15.13 -1.91
CA ILE A 41 24.29 16.16 -1.16
C ILE A 41 24.26 15.81 0.33
N SER A 42 23.94 14.56 0.67
CA SER A 42 23.90 14.09 2.05
C SER A 42 25.26 14.17 2.74
N SER A 43 26.34 13.82 2.05
CA SER A 43 27.70 13.93 2.58
C SER A 43 28.11 15.38 2.87
N LEU A 44 27.74 16.31 1.99
CA LEU A 44 28.04 17.73 2.16
C LEU A 44 27.25 18.35 3.32
N LEU A 45 25.97 17.98 3.48
CA LEU A 45 25.14 18.41 4.62
C LEU A 45 25.67 17.88 5.96
N SER A 46 26.26 16.68 5.98
CA SER A 46 26.86 16.13 7.20
C SER A 46 28.22 16.75 7.56
N SER A 47 28.82 17.51 6.65
CA SER A 47 30.12 18.15 6.87
C SER A 47 29.92 19.48 7.62
N SER A 48 30.47 19.59 8.84
CA SER A 48 30.30 20.77 9.71
C SER A 48 31.01 22.06 9.22
N LYS A 49 31.46 22.11 7.96
CA LYS A 49 32.22 23.21 7.37
C LYS A 49 31.46 23.95 6.26
N SER A 50 30.19 23.62 6.01
CA SER A 50 29.36 24.36 5.05
C SER A 50 29.02 25.75 5.57
N SER A 51 29.19 26.77 4.73
CA SER A 51 28.58 28.08 4.97
C SER A 51 27.05 27.92 5.05
N GLU A 52 26.40 28.67 5.93
CA GLU A 52 24.93 28.67 6.11
C GLU A 52 24.18 28.82 4.77
N LYS A 53 24.69 29.66 3.86
CA LYS A 53 24.15 29.83 2.51
C LYS A 53 24.30 28.57 1.63
N LEU A 54 25.41 27.85 1.76
CA LEU A 54 25.62 26.61 1.02
C LEU A 54 24.70 25.51 1.54
N GLU A 55 24.50 25.45 2.85
CA GLU A 55 23.57 24.52 3.48
C GLU A 55 22.13 24.74 3.00
N GLU A 56 21.67 26.00 2.96
CA GLU A 56 20.34 26.36 2.46
C GLU A 56 20.14 25.94 0.99
N GLU A 57 21.13 26.19 0.12
CA GLU A 57 21.08 25.77 -1.28
C GLU A 57 21.10 24.24 -1.43
N LEU A 58 21.85 23.52 -0.59
CA LEU A 58 21.86 22.04 -0.58
C LEU A 58 20.53 21.47 -0.11
N ILE A 59 19.88 22.08 0.90
CA ILE A 59 18.54 21.70 1.34
C ILE A 59 17.53 21.92 0.21
N ARG A 60 17.61 23.06 -0.49
CA ARG A 60 16.75 23.33 -1.66
C ARG A 60 16.98 22.32 -2.78
N ALA A 61 18.23 22.01 -3.11
CA ALA A 61 18.56 21.01 -4.13
C ALA A 61 18.03 19.62 -3.76
N ARG A 62 18.15 19.23 -2.48
CA ARG A 62 17.61 17.96 -1.97
C ARG A 62 16.09 17.93 -2.07
N TYR A 63 15.42 19.03 -1.75
CA TYR A 63 13.97 19.17 -1.87
C TYR A 63 13.51 19.00 -3.32
N VAL A 64 14.19 19.64 -4.29
CA VAL A 64 13.91 19.46 -5.73
C VAL A 64 14.10 18.00 -6.15
N LEU A 65 15.14 17.33 -5.65
CA LEU A 65 15.40 15.92 -5.95
C LEU A 65 14.35 14.99 -5.32
N SER A 66 13.84 15.30 -4.12
CA SER A 66 12.92 14.46 -3.36
C SER A 66 11.44 14.65 -3.69
N GLU A 67 11.06 15.84 -4.17
CA GLU A 67 9.66 16.21 -4.50
C GLU A 67 9.41 16.40 -6.01
N GLY A 68 10.48 16.49 -6.81
CA GLY A 68 10.40 16.54 -8.27
C GLY A 68 10.29 15.15 -8.91
N ASP A 69 10.28 15.10 -10.25
CA ASP A 69 10.13 13.85 -11.01
C ASP A 69 11.30 12.86 -10.79
N ALA A 70 12.47 13.38 -10.40
CA ALA A 70 13.63 12.58 -10.03
C ALA A 70 13.39 11.69 -8.79
N ALA A 71 12.39 12.03 -7.96
CA ALA A 71 12.10 11.34 -6.70
C ALA A 71 11.77 9.86 -6.90
N ALA A 72 11.23 9.50 -8.06
CA ALA A 72 10.89 8.14 -8.44
C ALA A 72 12.11 7.22 -8.56
N PHE A 73 13.26 7.82 -8.91
CA PHE A 73 14.51 7.12 -9.17
C PHE A 73 15.44 7.11 -7.94
N LEU A 74 15.04 7.78 -6.85
CA LEU A 74 15.79 7.73 -5.60
C LEU A 74 15.79 6.30 -5.04
N PRO A 75 16.90 5.86 -4.44
CA PRO A 75 17.00 4.54 -3.83
C PRO A 75 15.95 4.41 -2.72
N ASN A 76 15.29 3.24 -2.68
CA ASN A 76 14.20 2.94 -1.76
C ASN A 76 14.74 2.72 -0.34
N THR A 77 15.01 3.81 0.37
CA THR A 77 15.50 3.77 1.76
C THR A 77 14.37 3.70 2.79
N SER A 78 13.12 3.96 2.40
CA SER A 78 12.01 4.21 3.33
C SER A 78 10.83 3.24 3.25
N SER A 79 10.84 2.23 2.37
CA SER A 79 9.82 1.16 2.43
C SER A 79 9.89 0.44 3.77
N GLY A 80 8.87 0.67 4.61
CA GLY A 80 8.78 0.08 5.93
C GLY A 80 8.78 -1.46 5.88
N LYS A 81 9.24 -2.10 6.95
CA LYS A 81 9.32 -3.58 7.06
C LYS A 81 8.02 -4.29 6.67
N PHE A 82 6.87 -3.68 6.97
CA PHE A 82 5.55 -4.18 6.60
C PHE A 82 5.38 -4.34 5.09
N LEU A 83 5.67 -3.30 4.30
CA LEU A 83 5.56 -3.39 2.84
C LEU A 83 6.52 -4.43 2.27
N LYS A 84 7.73 -4.53 2.80
CA LYS A 84 8.71 -5.55 2.38
C LYS A 84 8.22 -6.97 2.68
N MET A 85 7.50 -7.17 3.78
CA MET A 85 6.93 -8.48 4.14
C MET A 85 5.82 -8.91 3.18
N PHE A 86 4.94 -7.99 2.75
CA PHE A 86 3.79 -8.33 1.90
C PHE A 86 4.09 -8.24 0.39
N LEU A 87 4.94 -7.32 -0.05
CA LEU A 87 5.21 -7.04 -1.47
C LEU A 87 6.63 -7.42 -1.90
N GLY A 88 7.52 -7.75 -0.97
CA GLY A 88 8.94 -7.97 -1.27
C GLY A 88 9.72 -6.66 -1.49
N PRO A 89 10.94 -6.73 -2.04
CA PRO A 89 11.82 -5.58 -2.24
C PRO A 89 11.43 -4.74 -3.47
N ILE A 90 10.16 -4.33 -3.56
CA ILE A 90 9.62 -3.56 -4.69
C ILE A 90 9.55 -2.07 -4.34
N ASN A 91 9.84 -1.20 -5.32
CA ASN A 91 9.60 0.23 -5.19
C ASN A 91 8.13 0.55 -5.50
N VAL A 92 7.37 0.98 -4.48
CA VAL A 92 5.96 1.38 -4.60
C VAL A 92 5.78 2.89 -4.74
N ARG A 93 6.88 3.64 -4.89
CA ARG A 93 6.83 5.07 -5.14
C ARG A 93 6.38 5.31 -6.58
N ALA A 94 5.25 5.99 -6.73
CA ALA A 94 4.71 6.36 -8.02
C ALA A 94 5.55 7.49 -8.63
N ASN A 95 5.99 7.28 -9.88
CA ASN A 95 6.86 8.20 -10.60
C ASN A 95 6.17 9.53 -10.94
N ARG A 96 4.84 9.50 -11.16
CA ARG A 96 4.08 10.67 -11.59
C ARG A 96 3.01 11.07 -10.59
N LYS A 97 2.76 12.38 -10.49
CA LYS A 97 1.74 12.95 -9.59
C LYS A 97 0.32 12.46 -9.90
N ASP A 98 -0.03 12.28 -11.18
CA ASP A 98 -1.33 11.72 -11.58
C ASP A 98 -1.51 10.28 -11.09
N VAL A 99 -0.45 9.47 -11.09
CA VAL A 99 -0.49 8.12 -10.52
C VAL A 99 -0.66 8.16 -9.00
N GLN A 100 0.04 9.07 -8.30
CA GLN A 100 -0.14 9.25 -6.85
C GLN A 100 -1.57 9.67 -6.49
N LEU A 101 -2.14 10.61 -7.25
CA LEU A 101 -3.53 11.05 -7.07
C LEU A 101 -4.50 9.90 -7.33
N LYS A 102 -4.28 9.10 -8.38
CA LYS A 102 -5.11 7.93 -8.68
C LYS A 102 -5.03 6.87 -7.58
N VAL A 103 -3.85 6.60 -7.01
CA VAL A 103 -3.71 5.70 -5.85
C VAL A 103 -4.50 6.21 -4.65
N LYS A 104 -4.45 7.51 -4.38
CA LYS A 104 -5.22 8.15 -3.31
C LYS A 104 -6.73 8.09 -3.55
N GLU A 105 -7.17 8.31 -4.78
CA GLU A 105 -8.56 8.18 -5.18
C GLU A 105 -9.08 6.75 -4.98
N GLU A 106 -8.34 5.76 -5.47
CA GLU A 106 -8.70 4.34 -5.31
C GLU A 106 -8.68 3.89 -3.85
N TYR A 107 -7.80 4.47 -3.02
CA TYR A 107 -7.83 4.29 -1.57
C TYR A 107 -9.11 4.86 -0.94
N ASN A 108 -9.52 6.07 -1.29
CA ASN A 108 -10.76 6.66 -0.75
C ASN A 108 -11.99 5.87 -1.19
N LYS A 109 -12.10 5.49 -2.48
CA LYS A 109 -13.18 4.62 -2.97
C LYS A 109 -13.23 3.27 -2.25
N PHE A 110 -12.07 2.71 -1.91
CA PHE A 110 -12.00 1.49 -1.11
C PHE A 110 -12.52 1.74 0.31
N LYS A 111 -12.07 2.81 0.96
CA LYS A 111 -12.47 3.20 2.31
C LYS A 111 -13.97 3.45 2.41
N ASP A 112 -14.58 4.11 1.43
CA ASP A 112 -16.01 4.42 1.42
C ASP A 112 -16.85 3.14 1.30
N ARG A 113 -16.49 2.24 0.38
CA ARG A 113 -17.12 0.91 0.26
C ARG A 113 -16.94 0.08 1.53
N ALA A 114 -15.75 0.10 2.11
CA ALA A 114 -15.46 -0.60 3.35
C ALA A 114 -16.24 -0.03 4.53
N ALA A 115 -16.40 1.29 4.63
CA ALA A 115 -17.16 1.95 5.69
C ALA A 115 -18.64 1.57 5.64
N LEU A 116 -19.22 1.48 4.43
CA LEU A 116 -20.58 0.97 4.26
C LEU A 116 -20.70 -0.47 4.77
N LEU A 117 -19.80 -1.36 4.36
CA LEU A 117 -19.79 -2.75 4.83
C LEU A 117 -19.53 -2.86 6.34
N PHE A 118 -18.67 -2.00 6.89
CA PHE A 118 -18.37 -1.95 8.32
C PHE A 118 -19.59 -1.55 9.16
N LEU A 119 -20.49 -0.73 8.60
CA LEU A 119 -21.75 -0.39 9.23
C LEU A 119 -22.80 -1.50 9.02
N CYS A 120 -22.93 -2.02 7.80
CA CYS A 120 -23.95 -2.98 7.43
C CYS A 120 -23.71 -4.38 8.04
N LEU A 121 -22.49 -4.91 8.04
CA LEU A 121 -22.24 -6.29 8.49
C LEU A 121 -22.55 -6.48 10.00
N PRO A 122 -22.07 -5.63 10.92
CA PRO A 122 -22.40 -5.77 12.34
C PRO A 122 -23.88 -5.56 12.62
N THR A 123 -24.51 -4.59 11.95
CA THR A 123 -25.95 -4.33 12.14
C THR A 123 -26.78 -5.52 11.66
N MET A 124 -26.45 -6.11 10.51
CA MET A 124 -27.11 -7.33 10.02
C MET A 124 -26.88 -8.52 10.95
N LEU A 125 -25.68 -8.71 11.49
CA LEU A 125 -25.39 -9.75 12.49
C LEU A 125 -26.21 -9.56 13.78
N LEU A 126 -26.34 -8.31 14.25
CA LEU A 126 -27.13 -8.01 15.45
C LEU A 126 -28.63 -8.22 15.23
N LEU A 127 -29.16 -7.82 14.06
CA LEU A 127 -30.57 -8.03 13.71
C LEU A 127 -30.88 -9.52 13.53
N SER A 128 -30.02 -10.27 12.83
CA SER A 128 -30.18 -11.71 12.63
C SER A 128 -30.07 -12.51 13.94
N ARG A 129 -29.24 -12.07 14.90
CA ARG A 129 -29.24 -12.62 16.26
C ARG A 129 -30.64 -12.59 16.88
N SER A 130 -31.32 -11.45 16.78
CA SER A 130 -32.63 -11.25 17.42
C SER A 130 -33.77 -11.89 16.64
N TRP A 131 -33.74 -11.86 15.30
CA TRP A 131 -34.87 -12.28 14.47
C TRP A 131 -34.80 -13.73 13.96
N ILE A 132 -33.59 -14.22 13.69
CA ILE A 132 -33.40 -15.53 13.02
C ILE A 132 -32.92 -16.57 14.03
N TRP A 133 -31.99 -16.20 14.90
CA TRP A 133 -31.29 -17.16 15.75
C TRP A 133 -31.68 -17.12 17.24
N ASN A 134 -32.84 -16.53 17.57
CA ASN A 134 -33.43 -16.52 18.92
C ASN A 134 -32.42 -16.13 20.03
N GLY A 135 -31.53 -15.18 19.74
CA GLY A 135 -30.51 -14.70 20.69
C GLY A 135 -29.15 -15.40 20.61
N CYS A 136 -29.02 -16.52 19.88
CA CYS A 136 -27.79 -17.30 19.74
C CYS A 136 -27.08 -17.05 18.39
N LEU A 137 -25.88 -16.48 18.36
CA LEU A 137 -25.15 -16.29 17.09
C LEU A 137 -24.37 -17.56 16.72
N PRO A 138 -24.58 -18.16 15.53
CA PRO A 138 -23.74 -19.27 15.07
C PRO A 138 -22.29 -18.81 14.88
N ALA A 139 -21.35 -19.73 15.07
CA ALA A 139 -19.92 -19.43 14.94
C ALA A 139 -19.53 -18.96 13.53
N LEU A 140 -20.10 -19.58 12.49
CA LEU A 140 -19.76 -19.31 11.09
C LEU A 140 -19.95 -17.83 10.67
N PRO A 141 -21.13 -17.20 10.85
CA PRO A 141 -21.33 -15.78 10.55
C PRO A 141 -20.35 -14.86 11.29
N VAL A 142 -20.04 -15.17 12.55
CA VAL A 142 -19.09 -14.40 13.36
C VAL A 142 -17.67 -14.56 12.81
N GLN A 143 -17.25 -15.78 12.47
CA GLN A 143 -15.95 -16.06 11.86
C GLN A 143 -15.82 -15.41 10.48
N LEU A 144 -16.85 -15.43 9.65
CA LEU A 144 -16.85 -14.73 8.36
C LEU A 144 -16.65 -13.23 8.53
N TYR A 145 -17.29 -12.63 9.54
CA TYR A 145 -17.08 -11.22 9.86
C TYR A 145 -15.66 -10.93 10.36
N GLN A 146 -15.11 -11.79 11.22
CA GLN A 146 -13.70 -11.67 11.66
C GLN A 146 -12.71 -11.82 10.50
N ALA A 147 -12.95 -12.75 9.57
CA ALA A 147 -12.15 -12.92 8.36
C ALA A 147 -12.22 -11.68 7.46
N TRP A 148 -13.41 -11.09 7.34
CA TRP A 148 -13.59 -9.83 6.62
C TRP A 148 -12.87 -8.65 7.28
N LEU A 149 -12.88 -8.54 8.62
CA LEU A 149 -12.12 -7.54 9.36
C LEU A 149 -10.61 -7.71 9.16
N LEU A 150 -10.10 -8.94 9.23
CA LEU A 150 -8.70 -9.24 8.96
C LEU A 150 -8.31 -8.76 7.55
N TYR A 151 -9.11 -9.08 6.55
CA TYR A 151 -8.93 -8.60 5.17
C TYR A 151 -8.92 -7.06 5.11
N LEU A 152 -9.93 -6.42 5.70
CA LEU A 152 -10.07 -4.96 5.70
C LEU A 152 -8.84 -4.25 6.28
N TYR A 153 -8.44 -4.62 7.49
CA TYR A 153 -7.32 -3.96 8.16
C TYR A 153 -5.97 -4.25 7.48
N THR A 154 -5.82 -5.43 6.86
CA THR A 154 -4.65 -5.74 6.02
C THR A 154 -4.59 -4.82 4.80
N CYS A 155 -5.71 -4.64 4.10
CA CYS A 155 -5.78 -3.76 2.94
C CYS A 155 -5.58 -2.28 3.30
N LEU A 156 -6.16 -1.81 4.41
CA LEU A 156 -5.94 -0.45 4.91
C LEU A 156 -4.47 -0.22 5.23
N ALA A 157 -3.87 -1.12 6.02
CA ALA A 157 -2.46 -1.07 6.35
C ALA A 157 -1.57 -1.03 5.10
N LEU A 158 -1.84 -1.87 4.11
CA LEU A 158 -1.07 -1.91 2.86
C LEU A 158 -1.20 -0.59 2.08
N ARG A 159 -2.42 -0.14 1.81
CA ARG A 159 -2.69 1.07 1.02
C ARG A 159 -2.16 2.32 1.70
N GLU A 160 -2.33 2.45 3.02
CA GLU A 160 -1.85 3.59 3.77
C GLU A 160 -0.33 3.62 3.90
N ASN A 161 0.34 2.48 4.03
CA ASN A 161 1.81 2.46 3.97
C ASN A 161 2.32 2.88 2.58
N ILE A 162 1.66 2.46 1.49
CA ILE A 162 1.98 2.92 0.13
C ILE A 162 1.79 4.44 0.02
N LEU A 163 0.65 4.96 0.49
CA LEU A 163 0.39 6.41 0.49
C LEU A 163 1.42 7.20 1.30
N ARG A 164 1.84 6.67 2.45
CA ARG A 164 2.88 7.27 3.29
C ARG A 164 4.23 7.34 2.59
N VAL A 165 4.64 6.27 1.89
CA VAL A 165 5.88 6.26 1.08
C VAL A 165 5.79 7.26 -0.09
N ASN A 166 4.58 7.53 -0.57
CA ASN A 166 4.28 8.52 -1.61
C ASN A 166 3.98 9.93 -1.04
N GLY A 167 4.41 10.23 0.18
CA GLY A 167 4.34 11.59 0.74
C GLY A 167 3.00 11.98 1.38
N SER A 168 2.04 11.06 1.49
CA SER A 168 0.81 11.35 2.25
C SER A 168 1.11 11.43 3.75
N ASP A 169 0.64 12.51 4.39
CA ASP A 169 0.73 12.67 5.85
C ASP A 169 -0.27 11.76 6.57
N ILE A 170 0.20 10.55 6.92
CA ILE A 170 -0.56 9.57 7.69
C ILE A 170 0.12 9.40 9.05
N ARG A 171 -0.65 9.61 10.11
CA ARG A 171 -0.14 9.56 11.48
C ARG A 171 0.37 8.16 11.83
N PRO A 172 1.57 8.00 12.41
CA PRO A 172 2.14 6.67 12.71
C PRO A 172 1.27 5.80 13.63
N TRP A 173 0.59 6.42 14.60
CA TRP A 173 -0.29 5.69 15.54
C TRP A 173 -1.49 5.05 14.82
N TRP A 174 -1.99 5.68 13.75
CA TRP A 174 -3.11 5.17 12.97
C TRP A 174 -2.75 3.86 12.25
N ILE A 175 -1.54 3.82 11.67
CA ILE A 175 -1.01 2.59 11.06
C ILE A 175 -0.80 1.49 12.12
N LYS A 176 -0.28 1.85 13.30
CA LYS A 176 -0.14 0.89 14.42
C LYS A 176 -1.49 0.33 14.87
N HIS A 177 -2.54 1.15 14.89
CA HIS A 177 -3.90 0.70 15.17
C HIS A 177 -4.34 -0.39 14.19
N HIS A 178 -4.11 -0.21 12.89
CA HIS A 178 -4.43 -1.24 11.90
C HIS A 178 -3.68 -2.55 12.15
N TYR A 179 -2.39 -2.50 12.50
CA TYR A 179 -1.63 -3.71 12.84
C TYR A 179 -2.20 -4.43 14.06
N GLY A 180 -2.60 -3.67 15.08
CA GLY A 180 -3.26 -4.23 16.26
C GLY A 180 -4.60 -4.88 15.90
N ALA A 181 -5.41 -4.22 15.09
CA ALA A 181 -6.71 -4.75 14.64
C ALA A 181 -6.56 -6.02 13.78
N MET A 182 -5.56 -6.08 12.89
CA MET A 182 -5.20 -7.30 12.16
C MET A 182 -4.84 -8.45 13.10
N ALA A 183 -3.96 -8.19 14.08
CA ALA A 183 -3.56 -9.20 15.05
C ALA A 183 -4.75 -9.72 15.87
N MET A 184 -5.63 -8.81 16.33
CA MET A 184 -6.84 -9.17 17.07
C MET A 184 -7.81 -10.01 16.24
N ALA A 185 -8.04 -9.63 14.97
CA ALA A 185 -8.91 -10.40 14.07
C ALA A 185 -8.32 -11.79 13.78
N LEU A 186 -7.01 -11.89 13.59
CA LEU A 186 -6.32 -13.17 13.40
C LEU A 186 -6.44 -14.06 14.65
N ILE A 187 -6.14 -13.52 15.83
CA ILE A 187 -6.28 -14.25 17.10
C ILE A 187 -7.72 -14.73 17.26
N SER A 188 -8.70 -13.86 17.03
CA SER A 188 -10.13 -14.20 17.13
C SER A 188 -10.58 -15.28 16.15
N LEU A 189 -9.91 -15.46 15.00
CA LEU A 189 -10.20 -16.52 14.04
C LEU A 189 -9.58 -17.85 14.45
N THR A 190 -8.41 -17.81 15.06
CA THR A 190 -7.64 -19.00 15.45
C THR A 190 -7.97 -19.49 16.86
N TRP A 191 -8.65 -18.68 17.66
CA TRP A 191 -9.04 -19.05 19.02
C TRP A 191 -10.29 -19.92 18.99
N ASP A 192 -10.24 -21.06 19.69
CA ASP A 192 -11.39 -21.96 19.80
C ASP A 192 -12.54 -21.27 20.52
N ILE A 193 -13.71 -21.30 19.89
CA ILE A 193 -14.93 -20.75 20.47
C ILE A 193 -15.57 -21.86 21.31
N GLU A 194 -15.40 -21.79 22.63
CA GLU A 194 -16.20 -22.58 23.55
C GLU A 194 -17.69 -22.20 23.38
N ARG A 195 -18.54 -23.20 23.16
CA ARG A 195 -19.99 -23.00 22.99
C ARG A 195 -20.58 -22.46 24.29
N GLY A 196 -21.33 -21.35 24.20
CA GLY A 196 -22.15 -20.88 25.31
C GLY A 196 -23.18 -21.93 25.72
N PRO A 197 -23.43 -22.13 27.03
CA PRO A 197 -24.27 -23.23 27.54
C PRO A 197 -25.74 -23.20 27.08
N ASP A 198 -26.24 -22.05 26.62
CA ASP A 198 -27.66 -21.83 26.30
C ASP A 198 -28.02 -21.91 24.80
N CYS A 199 -27.11 -22.33 23.93
CA CYS A 199 -27.34 -22.42 22.48
C CYS A 199 -27.71 -23.86 22.05
N PRO A 200 -28.95 -24.14 21.61
CA PRO A 200 -29.35 -25.49 21.20
C PRO A 200 -28.61 -25.94 19.92
N LEU A 201 -28.15 -27.20 19.90
CA LEU A 201 -27.69 -27.87 18.67
C LEU A 201 -28.86 -27.89 17.67
N LYS A 202 -28.81 -27.05 16.64
CA LYS A 202 -29.50 -27.38 15.39
C LYS A 202 -28.46 -27.88 14.41
N GLN A 203 -28.51 -29.20 14.25
CA GLN A 203 -27.75 -30.03 13.33
C GLN A 203 -28.02 -29.62 11.88
#